data_AF-A0AA36IAG5-F1
#
_entry.id   AF-A0AA36IAG5-F1
#
_cell.length_a   1.000
_cell.length_b   1.000
_cell.length_c   1.000
_cell.angle_alpha   90.00
_cell.angle_beta   90.00
_cell.angle_gamma   90.00
#
_symmetry.space_group_name_H-M   'P 1'
#
loop_
_entity.id
_entity.type
_entity.pdbx_description
1 polymer ?
#
loop_
_entity_poly.entity_id
_entity_poly.type
_entity_poly.pdbx_seq_one_letter_code
_entity_poly.pdbx_strand_id
1 'polypeptide(L)'
;MESTEAIGPEAKLVRDLLFALQGVTSATSKGESFEIDTVLSRPAWLLCQRVLEIARLHLRLSAAAKDTGGLLHQALCEALRGQLQDYYEVLALLSAEGLSLRSLWARLQAPKSRLLFLSQLCEGARGLFGGALASLVYAFSHSGDTAVRDSAHRILRSVVKPLLAMIRVWMTEGELQDPFGEFFVVADASVPLEDLWNRMYSLELEMVPSFMTLELARKILLTGKSVNFIRLCCPGLTWIPSSGMARWEFGGSDEDLAGPVERAALETNERLVKLLMDHYCLGEHALALRRFLLLGQGDFIESLMDAAQEELNADAKKVHRHQLMAVLDMALRQSNAQFCAADVLARLGVKLLSPSAGERGWDIFLLDYSINSPLHVVFTPAAMQKYDRAFAFLWKLRLSMGNNPRERELG
;
A
#
# COMPACT_ATOMS: atom_id res chain seq x y z
N MET A 1 0.30 -63.59 -33.15
CA MET A 1 -0.13 -64.28 -31.92
C MET A 1 0.87 -63.88 -30.84
N GLU A 2 0.65 -62.71 -30.25
CA GLU A 2 1.44 -62.24 -29.11
C GLU A 2 0.96 -62.98 -27.87
N SER A 3 1.91 -63.66 -27.24
CA SER A 3 1.77 -64.28 -25.93
C SER A 3 1.48 -63.19 -24.89
N THR A 4 0.20 -63.02 -24.54
CA THR A 4 -0.22 -62.33 -23.32
C THR A 4 0.36 -63.07 -22.12
N GLU A 5 1.50 -62.61 -21.62
CA GLU A 5 2.00 -62.98 -20.29
C GLU A 5 0.89 -62.69 -19.28
N ALA A 6 0.46 -63.73 -18.57
CA ALA A 6 -0.53 -63.60 -17.52
C ALA A 6 0.03 -62.73 -16.39
N ILE A 7 -0.30 -61.44 -16.42
CA ILE A 7 0.00 -60.48 -15.36
C ILE A 7 -0.51 -61.10 -14.04
N GLY A 8 0.40 -61.37 -13.12
CA GLY A 8 0.05 -61.96 -11.83
C GLY A 8 -1.00 -61.13 -11.06
N PRO A 9 -1.76 -61.73 -10.13
CA PRO A 9 -2.84 -61.04 -9.40
C PRO A 9 -2.34 -59.79 -8.66
N GLU A 10 -1.10 -59.79 -8.18
CA GLU A 10 -0.46 -58.63 -7.54
C GLU A 10 -0.13 -57.51 -8.54
N ALA A 11 0.37 -57.84 -9.73
CA ALA A 11 0.70 -56.84 -10.74
C ALA A 11 -0.56 -56.14 -11.29
N LYS A 12 -1.69 -56.86 -11.38
CA LYS A 12 -2.99 -56.25 -11.69
C LYS A 12 -3.46 -55.28 -10.58
N LEU A 13 -3.32 -55.68 -9.32
CA LEU A 13 -3.67 -54.85 -8.16
C LEU A 13 -2.81 -53.58 -8.09
N VAL A 14 -1.48 -53.70 -8.30
CA VAL A 14 -0.56 -52.55 -8.31
C VAL A 14 -0.92 -51.57 -9.42
N ARG A 15 -1.25 -52.07 -10.62
CA ARG A 15 -1.70 -51.23 -11.73
C ARG A 15 -3.00 -50.48 -11.40
N ASP A 16 -3.98 -51.18 -10.80
CA ASP A 16 -5.24 -50.56 -10.42
C ASP A 16 -5.08 -49.51 -9.30
N LEU A 17 -4.14 -49.72 -8.37
CA LEU A 17 -3.77 -48.74 -7.35
C LEU A 17 -3.04 -47.52 -7.94
N LEU A 18 -2.19 -47.71 -8.96
CA LEU A 18 -1.54 -46.60 -9.67
C LEU A 18 -2.58 -45.73 -10.40
N PHE A 19 -3.61 -46.33 -11.01
CA PHE A 19 -4.73 -45.56 -11.58
C PHE A 19 -5.50 -44.78 -10.51
N ALA A 20 -5.76 -45.40 -9.35
CA ALA A 20 -6.39 -44.72 -8.23
C ALA A 20 -5.58 -43.51 -7.74
N LEU A 21 -4.25 -43.63 -7.67
CA LEU A 21 -3.34 -42.54 -7.30
C LEU A 21 -3.35 -41.38 -8.30
N GLN A 22 -3.63 -41.66 -9.58
CA GLN A 22 -3.80 -40.64 -10.63
C GLN A 22 -5.19 -39.99 -10.61
N GLY A 23 -6.09 -40.41 -9.71
CA GLY A 23 -7.48 -39.94 -9.67
C GLY A 23 -8.37 -40.55 -10.77
N VAL A 24 -7.92 -41.62 -11.43
CA VAL A 24 -8.68 -42.36 -12.45
C VAL A 24 -9.39 -43.54 -11.79
N THR A 25 -10.69 -43.68 -12.04
CA THR A 25 -11.48 -44.83 -11.59
C THR A 25 -11.09 -46.09 -12.37
N SER A 26 -10.77 -47.17 -11.67
CA SER A 26 -10.42 -48.49 -12.21
C SER A 26 -11.44 -49.53 -11.74
N ALA A 27 -11.30 -50.80 -12.18
CA ALA A 27 -12.22 -51.87 -11.82
C ALA A 27 -12.31 -52.16 -10.29
N THR A 28 -11.37 -51.64 -9.50
CA THR A 28 -11.33 -51.72 -8.02
C THR A 28 -11.46 -50.34 -7.35
N SER A 29 -11.87 -49.31 -8.08
CA SER A 29 -12.17 -47.98 -7.52
C SER A 29 -13.43 -47.38 -8.15
N LYS A 30 -14.55 -47.46 -7.43
CA LYS A 30 -15.81 -46.83 -7.84
C LYS A 30 -15.99 -45.48 -7.12
N GLY A 31 -15.68 -44.39 -7.83
CA GLY A 31 -15.96 -43.02 -7.36
C GLY A 31 -15.07 -42.56 -6.19
N GLU A 32 -15.61 -41.70 -5.31
CA GLU A 32 -14.90 -41.16 -4.13
C GLU A 32 -14.64 -42.23 -3.03
N SER A 33 -15.34 -43.36 -3.12
CA SER A 33 -15.16 -44.54 -2.26
C SER A 33 -14.31 -45.58 -2.98
N PHE A 34 -13.01 -45.59 -2.69
CA PHE A 34 -12.12 -46.65 -3.16
C PHE A 34 -12.43 -47.98 -2.44
N GLU A 35 -13.24 -48.84 -3.05
CA GLU A 35 -13.65 -50.15 -2.51
C GLU A 35 -12.88 -51.31 -3.15
N ILE A 36 -12.19 -52.12 -2.34
CA ILE A 36 -11.40 -53.26 -2.83
C ILE A 36 -12.27 -54.51 -2.90
N ASP A 37 -12.70 -54.89 -4.11
CA ASP A 37 -13.57 -56.05 -4.38
C ASP A 37 -12.85 -57.42 -4.38
N THR A 38 -11.57 -57.50 -3.96
CA THR A 38 -10.76 -58.73 -4.02
C THR A 38 -10.46 -59.32 -2.65
N VAL A 39 -10.46 -60.66 -2.55
CA VAL A 39 -10.08 -61.39 -1.33
C VAL A 39 -8.57 -61.30 -1.14
N LEU A 40 -8.14 -60.41 -0.24
CA LEU A 40 -6.74 -60.15 0.07
C LEU A 40 -6.37 -60.66 1.47
N SER A 41 -5.09 -61.00 1.66
CA SER A 41 -4.56 -61.22 3.01
C SER A 41 -4.62 -59.92 3.83
N ARG A 42 -4.83 -60.04 5.15
CA ARG A 42 -4.95 -58.87 6.06
C ARG A 42 -3.80 -57.85 5.92
N PRO A 43 -2.52 -58.26 5.77
CA PRO A 43 -1.42 -57.32 5.55
C PRO A 43 -1.48 -56.60 4.20
N ALA A 44 -1.85 -57.31 3.11
CA ALA A 44 -1.99 -56.72 1.79
C ALA A 44 -3.15 -55.73 1.73
N TRP A 45 -4.28 -56.08 2.36
CA TRP A 45 -5.44 -55.19 2.49
C TRP A 45 -5.09 -53.88 3.21
N LEU A 46 -4.36 -53.96 4.33
CA LEU A 46 -3.94 -52.77 5.08
C LEU A 46 -3.03 -51.85 4.25
N LEU A 47 -2.11 -52.42 3.46
CA LEU A 47 -1.26 -51.63 2.57
C LEU A 47 -2.08 -50.94 1.48
N CYS A 48 -3.03 -51.64 0.87
CA CYS A 48 -3.93 -51.04 -0.13
C CYS A 48 -4.72 -49.88 0.47
N GLN A 49 -5.30 -50.04 1.66
CA GLN A 49 -6.02 -48.96 2.36
C GLN A 49 -5.16 -47.72 2.59
N ARG A 50 -3.88 -47.91 2.95
CA ARG A 50 -2.93 -46.79 3.11
C ARG A 50 -2.57 -46.11 1.80
N VAL A 51 -2.49 -46.85 0.69
CA VAL A 51 -2.29 -46.27 -0.65
C VAL A 51 -3.53 -45.48 -1.09
N LEU A 52 -4.72 -46.00 -0.82
CA LEU A 52 -5.99 -45.33 -1.13
C LEU A 52 -6.22 -44.06 -0.28
N GLU A 53 -5.64 -43.98 0.91
CA GLU A 53 -5.56 -42.72 1.67
C GLU A 53 -4.84 -41.62 0.89
N ILE A 54 -3.72 -41.96 0.22
CA ILE A 54 -2.94 -41.04 -0.61
C ILE A 54 -3.76 -40.59 -1.83
N ALA A 55 -4.46 -41.52 -2.47
CA ALA A 55 -5.36 -41.20 -3.58
C ALA A 55 -6.48 -40.23 -3.17
N ARG A 56 -7.07 -40.41 -1.98
CA ARG A 56 -8.07 -39.49 -1.42
C ARG A 56 -7.49 -38.11 -1.14
N LEU A 57 -6.28 -38.03 -0.59
CA LEU A 57 -5.58 -36.75 -0.38
C LEU A 57 -5.36 -36.02 -1.72
N HIS A 58 -4.92 -36.76 -2.74
CA HIS A 58 -4.74 -36.21 -4.07
C HIS A 58 -6.04 -35.65 -4.66
N LEU A 59 -7.15 -36.39 -4.61
CA LEU A 59 -8.46 -35.92 -5.09
C LEU A 59 -8.90 -34.64 -4.38
N ARG A 60 -8.77 -34.59 -3.04
CA ARG A 60 -9.10 -33.39 -2.25
C ARG A 60 -8.26 -32.19 -2.65
N LEU A 61 -6.96 -32.38 -2.88
CA LEU A 61 -6.05 -31.32 -3.30
C LEU A 61 -6.33 -30.85 -4.73
N SER A 62 -6.65 -31.78 -5.64
CA SER A 62 -7.04 -31.46 -7.02
C SER A 62 -8.34 -30.65 -7.08
N ALA A 63 -9.30 -30.94 -6.20
CA ALA A 63 -10.50 -30.14 -6.04
C ALA A 63 -10.19 -28.74 -5.47
N ALA A 64 -9.38 -28.66 -4.40
CA ALA A 64 -8.98 -27.38 -3.81
C ALA A 64 -8.20 -26.49 -4.79
N ALA A 65 -7.36 -27.09 -5.64
CA ALA A 65 -6.60 -26.38 -6.66
C ALA A 65 -7.46 -25.81 -7.80
N LYS A 66 -8.77 -26.06 -7.85
CA LYS A 66 -9.71 -25.47 -8.83
C LYS A 66 -10.49 -24.29 -8.27
N ASP A 67 -10.32 -23.97 -6.99
CA ASP A 67 -11.09 -22.91 -6.35
C ASP A 67 -10.76 -21.54 -6.94
N THR A 68 -11.74 -20.66 -6.96
CA THR A 68 -11.63 -19.29 -7.47
C THR A 68 -11.73 -18.32 -6.31
N GLY A 69 -10.63 -17.63 -6.01
CA GLY A 69 -10.56 -16.62 -4.97
C GLY A 69 -9.84 -15.35 -5.45
N GLY A 70 -9.32 -14.57 -4.49
CA GLY A 70 -8.45 -13.43 -4.77
C GLY A 70 -7.12 -13.83 -5.45
N LEU A 71 -6.32 -12.86 -5.85
CA LEU A 71 -5.06 -13.05 -6.57
C LEU A 71 -4.06 -13.90 -5.79
N LEU A 72 -3.96 -13.71 -4.47
CA LEU A 72 -3.04 -14.52 -3.64
C LEU A 72 -3.54 -15.97 -3.54
N HIS A 73 -4.85 -16.16 -3.46
CA HIS A 73 -5.45 -17.50 -3.46
C HIS A 73 -5.28 -18.21 -4.81
N GLN A 74 -5.44 -17.49 -5.93
CA GLN A 74 -5.18 -18.02 -7.26
C GLN A 74 -3.70 -18.41 -7.43
N ALA A 75 -2.77 -17.60 -6.90
CA ALA A 75 -1.34 -17.91 -6.90
C ALA A 75 -1.01 -19.13 -6.03
N LEU A 76 -1.74 -19.36 -4.93
CA LEU A 76 -1.67 -20.59 -4.15
C LEU A 76 -2.18 -21.79 -4.94
N CYS A 77 -3.34 -21.67 -5.60
CA CYS A 77 -3.89 -22.74 -6.44
C CYS A 77 -2.92 -23.13 -7.55
N GLU A 78 -2.26 -22.15 -8.18
CA GLU A 78 -1.25 -22.41 -9.20
C GLU A 78 -0.01 -23.10 -8.62
N ALA A 79 0.45 -22.68 -7.44
CA ALA A 79 1.55 -23.36 -6.76
C ALA A 79 1.21 -24.81 -6.39
N LEU A 80 -0.05 -25.06 -5.96
CA LEU A 80 -0.56 -26.40 -5.68
C LEU A 80 -0.59 -27.26 -6.94
N ARG A 81 -1.04 -26.73 -8.09
CA ARG A 81 -0.98 -27.45 -9.38
C ARG A 81 0.45 -27.81 -9.74
N GLY A 82 1.41 -26.91 -9.54
CA GLY A 82 2.83 -27.21 -9.72
C GLY A 82 3.31 -28.37 -8.83
N GLN A 83 2.95 -28.39 -7.55
CA GLN A 83 3.31 -29.51 -6.65
C GLN A 83 2.61 -30.83 -7.01
N LEU A 84 1.39 -30.77 -7.55
CA LEU A 84 0.69 -31.95 -8.06
C LEU A 84 1.31 -32.46 -9.36
N GLN A 85 1.87 -31.57 -10.19
CA GLN A 85 2.63 -31.96 -11.38
C GLN A 85 3.89 -32.75 -11.00
N ASP A 86 4.67 -32.27 -10.03
CA ASP A 86 5.83 -33.01 -9.47
C ASP A 86 5.40 -34.42 -8.99
N TYR A 87 4.20 -34.54 -8.42
CA TYR A 87 3.64 -35.82 -7.97
C TYR A 87 3.32 -36.76 -9.15
N TYR A 88 2.71 -36.25 -10.22
CA TYR A 88 2.41 -37.07 -11.40
C TYR A 88 3.68 -37.56 -12.11
N GLU A 89 4.76 -36.76 -12.12
CA GLU A 89 6.05 -37.19 -12.66
C GLU A 89 6.61 -38.39 -11.87
N VAL A 90 6.51 -38.36 -10.54
CA VAL A 90 6.90 -39.50 -9.69
C VAL A 90 6.02 -40.72 -10.00
N LEU A 91 4.71 -40.54 -10.17
CA LEU A 91 3.81 -41.65 -10.52
C LEU A 91 4.12 -42.25 -11.90
N ALA A 92 4.47 -41.42 -12.88
CA ALA A 92 4.84 -41.88 -14.22
C ALA A 92 6.09 -42.77 -14.18
N LEU A 93 7.11 -42.37 -13.42
CA LEU A 93 8.32 -43.18 -13.20
C LEU A 93 7.98 -44.53 -12.53
N LEU A 94 7.12 -44.51 -11.51
CA LEU A 94 6.69 -45.75 -10.83
C LEU A 94 5.90 -46.67 -11.76
N SER A 95 5.11 -46.13 -12.69
CA SER A 95 4.33 -46.95 -13.63
C SER A 95 5.17 -47.68 -14.68
N ALA A 96 6.41 -47.21 -14.93
CA ALA A 96 7.34 -47.85 -15.85
C ALA A 96 8.13 -49.00 -15.20
N GLU A 97 8.12 -49.11 -13.86
CA GLU A 97 8.84 -50.13 -13.11
C GLU A 97 7.93 -51.34 -12.78
N GLY A 98 8.46 -52.56 -12.87
CA GLY A 98 7.80 -53.77 -12.37
C GLY A 98 7.81 -53.81 -10.84
N LEU A 99 6.82 -53.17 -10.19
CA LEU A 99 6.77 -52.98 -8.74
C LEU A 99 5.96 -54.06 -8.02
N SER A 100 6.46 -54.47 -6.84
CA SER A 100 5.66 -55.15 -5.81
C SER A 100 4.82 -54.16 -5.00
N LEU A 101 3.79 -54.63 -4.30
CA LEU A 101 2.98 -53.77 -3.41
C LEU A 101 3.82 -53.12 -2.29
N ARG A 102 4.85 -53.82 -1.81
CA ARG A 102 5.75 -53.31 -0.76
C ARG A 102 6.70 -52.24 -1.27
N SER A 103 7.26 -52.43 -2.47
CA SER A 103 8.13 -51.42 -3.09
C SER A 103 7.34 -50.17 -3.47
N LEU A 104 6.11 -50.32 -3.95
CA LEU A 104 5.19 -49.19 -4.18
C LEU A 104 4.97 -48.39 -2.89
N TRP A 105 4.59 -49.05 -1.79
CA TRP A 105 4.36 -48.37 -0.51
C TRP A 105 5.61 -47.64 0.02
N ALA A 106 6.79 -48.24 -0.11
CA ALA A 106 8.05 -47.62 0.30
C ALA A 106 8.35 -46.34 -0.50
N ARG A 107 8.13 -46.35 -1.83
CA ARG A 107 8.33 -45.18 -2.70
C ARG A 107 7.30 -44.07 -2.46
N LEU A 108 6.09 -44.42 -2.03
CA LEU A 108 5.02 -43.47 -1.76
C LEU A 108 5.18 -42.70 -0.43
N GLN A 109 6.15 -43.03 0.42
CA GLN A 109 6.33 -42.32 1.70
C GLN A 109 6.63 -40.83 1.54
N ALA A 110 7.52 -40.47 0.60
CA ALA A 110 7.87 -39.06 0.36
C ALA A 110 6.72 -38.26 -0.30
N PRO A 111 6.02 -38.78 -1.33
CA PRO A 111 4.78 -38.17 -1.82
C PRO A 111 3.70 -38.03 -0.74
N LYS A 112 3.54 -39.03 0.14
CA LYS A 112 2.55 -39.01 1.21
C LYS A 112 2.77 -37.83 2.17
N SER A 113 4.00 -37.65 2.67
CA SER A 113 4.29 -36.54 3.59
C SER A 113 4.03 -35.18 2.94
N ARG A 114 4.41 -35.02 1.67
CA ARG A 114 4.14 -33.80 0.89
C ARG A 114 2.64 -33.55 0.74
N LEU A 115 1.85 -34.52 0.30
CA LEU A 115 0.41 -34.36 0.12
C LEU A 115 -0.31 -34.09 1.45
N LEU A 116 0.13 -34.69 2.56
CA LEU A 116 -0.39 -34.38 3.89
C LEU A 116 -0.13 -32.92 4.28
N PHE A 117 1.11 -32.43 4.08
CA PHE A 117 1.44 -31.03 4.28
C PHE A 117 0.56 -30.10 3.44
N LEU A 118 0.43 -30.37 2.14
CA LEU A 118 -0.41 -29.55 1.26
C LEU A 118 -1.87 -29.56 1.70
N SER A 119 -2.38 -30.70 2.20
CA SER A 119 -3.75 -30.80 2.71
C SER A 119 -3.93 -29.95 3.96
N GLN A 120 -2.97 -29.98 4.89
CA GLN A 120 -2.98 -29.15 6.09
C GLN A 120 -2.92 -27.66 5.73
N LEU A 121 -2.08 -27.29 4.75
CA LEU A 121 -2.00 -25.92 4.26
C LEU A 121 -3.34 -25.46 3.66
N CYS A 122 -3.97 -26.29 2.82
CA CYS A 122 -5.27 -25.96 2.22
C CYS A 122 -6.38 -25.83 3.27
N GLU A 123 -6.38 -26.70 4.29
CA GLU A 123 -7.34 -26.61 5.39
C GLU A 123 -7.15 -25.34 6.22
N GLY A 124 -5.90 -24.99 6.54
CA GLY A 124 -5.59 -23.75 7.26
C GLY A 124 -5.86 -22.49 6.45
N ALA A 125 -5.75 -22.55 5.12
CA ALA A 125 -6.02 -21.44 4.21
C ALA A 125 -7.52 -21.12 4.06
N ARG A 126 -8.43 -21.99 4.53
CA ARG A 126 -9.87 -21.77 4.40
C ARG A 126 -10.30 -20.52 5.16
N GLY A 127 -10.96 -19.60 4.45
CA GLY A 127 -11.45 -18.36 5.03
C GLY A 127 -10.36 -17.30 5.28
N LEU A 128 -9.09 -17.59 4.97
CA LEU A 128 -8.02 -16.59 4.99
C LEU A 128 -7.96 -15.85 3.65
N PHE A 129 -7.58 -14.57 3.73
CA PHE A 129 -7.53 -13.68 2.58
C PHE A 129 -6.29 -12.79 2.62
N GLY A 130 -5.83 -12.31 1.46
CA GLY A 130 -4.73 -11.35 1.36
C GLY A 130 -3.48 -11.73 2.15
N GLY A 131 -2.94 -10.78 2.93
CA GLY A 131 -1.73 -11.00 3.71
C GLY A 131 -1.84 -12.06 4.81
N ALA A 132 -3.05 -12.37 5.32
CA ALA A 132 -3.24 -13.45 6.27
C ALA A 132 -2.90 -14.82 5.64
N LEU A 133 -3.26 -15.01 4.36
CA LEU A 133 -2.90 -16.22 3.61
C LEU A 133 -1.38 -16.33 3.44
N ALA A 134 -0.72 -15.22 3.08
CA ALA A 134 0.74 -15.19 2.93
C ALA A 134 1.46 -15.49 4.27
N SER A 135 0.91 -15.00 5.38
CA SER A 135 1.40 -15.24 6.73
C SER A 135 1.31 -16.72 7.12
N LEU A 136 0.21 -17.39 6.78
CA LEU A 136 0.06 -18.83 7.01
C LEU A 136 1.16 -19.62 6.29
N VAL A 137 1.36 -19.36 4.99
CA VAL A 137 2.38 -20.07 4.20
C VAL A 137 3.78 -19.82 4.77
N TYR A 138 4.06 -18.58 5.21
CA TYR A 138 5.32 -18.20 5.84
C TYR A 138 5.55 -18.92 7.19
N ALA A 139 4.51 -19.18 7.97
CA ALA A 139 4.65 -19.96 9.20
C ALA A 139 5.18 -21.38 8.91
N PHE A 140 4.73 -22.01 7.82
CA PHE A 140 5.24 -23.31 7.40
C PHE A 140 6.67 -23.27 6.84
N SER A 141 7.14 -22.12 6.36
CA SER A 141 8.54 -21.96 5.93
C SER A 141 9.53 -21.93 7.11
N HIS A 142 9.04 -21.93 8.35
CA HIS A 142 9.84 -22.06 9.57
C HIS A 142 9.74 -23.46 10.19
N SER A 143 9.13 -24.41 9.47
CA SER A 143 9.00 -25.79 9.95
C SER A 143 10.37 -26.47 10.14
N GLY A 144 10.48 -27.28 11.20
CA GLY A 144 11.65 -28.11 11.47
C GLY A 144 11.88 -29.19 10.40
N ASP A 145 10.81 -29.67 9.74
CA ASP A 145 10.89 -30.62 8.64
C ASP A 145 11.39 -29.92 7.36
N THR A 146 12.54 -30.36 6.83
CA THR A 146 13.19 -29.77 5.66
C THR A 146 12.34 -29.90 4.40
N ALA A 147 11.65 -31.03 4.19
CA ALA A 147 10.82 -31.23 3.01
C ALA A 147 9.59 -30.32 3.01
N VAL A 148 9.00 -30.12 4.19
CA VAL A 148 7.90 -29.15 4.40
C VAL A 148 8.41 -27.73 4.17
N ARG A 149 9.55 -27.38 4.77
CA ARG A 149 10.17 -26.05 4.65
C ARG A 149 10.46 -25.67 3.20
N ASP A 150 11.10 -26.56 2.45
CA ASP A 150 11.47 -26.32 1.04
C ASP A 150 10.22 -26.19 0.17
N SER A 151 9.19 -26.99 0.43
CA SER A 151 7.91 -26.90 -0.28
C SER A 151 7.17 -25.60 0.07
N ALA A 152 7.16 -25.20 1.35
CA ALA A 152 6.58 -23.96 1.82
C ALA A 152 7.29 -22.73 1.22
N HIS A 153 8.61 -22.71 1.14
CA HIS A 153 9.35 -21.62 0.48
C HIS A 153 9.01 -21.52 -1.02
N ARG A 154 8.92 -22.66 -1.73
CA ARG A 154 8.51 -22.67 -3.15
C ARG A 154 7.09 -22.12 -3.33
N ILE A 155 6.15 -22.53 -2.49
CA ILE A 155 4.76 -22.05 -2.52
C ILE A 155 4.70 -20.56 -2.17
N LEU A 156 5.39 -20.14 -1.10
CA LEU A 156 5.42 -18.75 -0.65
C LEU A 156 5.88 -17.82 -1.77
N ARG A 157 6.98 -18.15 -2.45
CA ARG A 157 7.49 -17.38 -3.60
C ARG A 157 6.47 -17.23 -4.74
N SER A 158 5.54 -18.17 -4.89
CA SER A 158 4.45 -18.03 -5.86
C SER A 158 3.34 -17.13 -5.31
N VAL A 159 2.90 -17.39 -4.07
CA VAL A 159 1.79 -16.69 -3.41
C VAL A 159 2.05 -15.20 -3.23
N VAL A 160 3.29 -14.79 -2.93
CA VAL A 160 3.61 -13.38 -2.74
C VAL A 160 3.81 -12.59 -4.03
N LYS A 161 3.88 -13.24 -5.21
CA LYS A 161 4.10 -12.53 -6.49
C LYS A 161 3.06 -11.43 -6.77
N PRO A 162 1.74 -11.68 -6.62
CA PRO A 162 0.74 -10.63 -6.82
C PRO A 162 0.89 -9.50 -5.80
N LEU A 163 1.16 -9.83 -4.53
CA LEU A 163 1.42 -8.83 -3.49
C LEU A 163 2.61 -7.93 -3.83
N LEU A 164 3.73 -8.50 -4.25
CA LEU A 164 4.92 -7.73 -4.66
C LEU A 164 4.64 -6.87 -5.89
N ALA A 165 3.81 -7.34 -6.81
CA ALA A 165 3.37 -6.55 -7.95
C ALA A 165 2.52 -5.34 -7.51
N MET A 166 1.60 -5.52 -6.55
CA MET A 166 0.83 -4.42 -5.96
C MET A 166 1.73 -3.40 -5.25
N ILE A 167 2.68 -3.85 -4.42
CA ILE A 167 3.64 -2.97 -3.75
C ILE A 167 4.46 -2.20 -4.79
N ARG A 168 4.92 -2.87 -5.85
CA ARG A 168 5.71 -2.25 -6.91
C ARG A 168 4.91 -1.15 -7.60
N VAL A 169 3.73 -1.47 -8.12
CA VAL A 169 2.86 -0.48 -8.79
C VAL A 169 2.54 0.68 -7.84
N TRP A 170 2.24 0.41 -6.57
CA TRP A 170 1.99 1.46 -5.59
C TRP A 170 3.21 2.38 -5.40
N MET A 171 4.41 1.82 -5.26
CA MET A 171 5.62 2.60 -5.04
C MET A 171 6.20 3.24 -6.31
N THR A 172 5.91 2.71 -7.49
CA THR A 172 6.47 3.21 -8.76
C THR A 172 5.49 4.03 -9.57
N GLU A 173 4.19 3.84 -9.39
CA GLU A 173 3.16 4.55 -10.16
C GLU A 173 2.22 5.34 -9.24
N GLY A 174 2.15 5.00 -7.96
CA GLY A 174 1.23 5.64 -7.01
C GLY A 174 -0.21 5.20 -7.23
N GLU A 175 -0.45 4.02 -7.81
CA GLU A 175 -1.79 3.46 -8.06
C GLU A 175 -2.01 2.20 -7.24
N LEU A 176 -3.23 2.06 -6.71
CA LEU A 176 -3.66 0.84 -6.05
C LEU A 176 -4.37 -0.03 -7.09
N GLN A 177 -3.72 -1.11 -7.49
CA GLN A 177 -4.32 -2.15 -8.33
C GLN A 177 -4.71 -3.34 -7.46
N ASP A 178 -5.83 -3.20 -6.76
CA ASP A 178 -6.35 -4.23 -5.87
C ASP A 178 -7.84 -4.52 -6.16
N PRO A 179 -8.14 -5.35 -7.17
CA PRO A 179 -9.52 -5.67 -7.54
C PRO A 179 -10.28 -6.47 -6.48
N PHE A 180 -9.57 -7.10 -5.54
CA PHE A 180 -10.14 -8.05 -4.59
C PHE A 180 -10.06 -7.58 -3.13
N GLY A 181 -9.36 -6.49 -2.81
CA GLY A 181 -9.21 -5.99 -1.44
C GLY A 181 -8.17 -6.78 -0.62
N GLU A 182 -7.16 -7.34 -1.28
CA GLU A 182 -6.12 -8.18 -0.65
C GLU A 182 -4.89 -7.39 -0.18
N PHE A 183 -4.75 -6.14 -0.63
CA PHE A 183 -3.59 -5.31 -0.34
C PHE A 183 -3.73 -4.62 1.02
N PHE A 184 -2.61 -4.47 1.73
CA PHE A 184 -2.61 -3.83 3.05
C PHE A 184 -2.70 -2.31 3.02
N VAL A 185 -2.64 -1.68 1.84
CA VAL A 185 -2.92 -0.25 1.68
C VAL A 185 -4.31 -0.08 1.11
N VAL A 186 -5.17 0.59 1.87
CA VAL A 186 -6.57 0.83 1.50
C VAL A 186 -6.76 2.31 1.19
N ALA A 187 -7.52 2.60 0.13
CA ALA A 187 -7.99 3.93 -0.20
C ALA A 187 -9.41 4.15 0.31
N ASP A 188 -9.62 5.25 1.04
CA ASP A 188 -10.92 5.76 1.40
C ASP A 188 -11.39 6.77 0.34
N ALA A 189 -12.23 6.30 -0.59
CA ALA A 189 -12.76 7.10 -1.68
C ALA A 189 -13.73 8.21 -1.23
N SER A 190 -14.13 8.25 0.04
CA SER A 190 -14.99 9.31 0.57
C SER A 190 -14.24 10.61 0.89
N VAL A 191 -12.91 10.55 0.95
CA VAL A 191 -12.06 11.68 1.31
C VAL A 191 -11.82 12.59 0.10
N PRO A 192 -11.97 13.92 0.23
CA PRO A 192 -11.70 14.85 -0.86
C PRO A 192 -10.20 14.90 -1.20
N LEU A 193 -9.88 15.25 -2.45
CA LEU A 193 -8.51 15.41 -2.95
C LEU A 193 -7.65 16.37 -2.12
N GLU A 194 -8.27 17.35 -1.44
CA GLU A 194 -7.59 18.32 -0.57
C GLU A 194 -6.99 17.68 0.69
N ASP A 195 -7.58 16.59 1.19
CA ASP A 195 -7.12 15.82 2.36
C ASP A 195 -6.37 14.55 1.96
N LEU A 196 -5.95 14.47 0.69
CA LEU A 196 -5.41 13.25 0.10
C LEU A 196 -4.23 12.67 0.86
N TRP A 197 -3.30 13.54 1.26
CA TRP A 197 -2.09 13.12 1.95
C TRP A 197 -2.36 12.46 3.31
N ASN A 198 -3.33 13.01 4.05
CA ASN A 198 -3.53 12.66 5.46
C ASN A 198 -4.51 11.51 5.63
N ARG A 199 -5.61 11.48 4.85
CA ARG A 199 -6.76 10.63 5.15
C ARG A 199 -7.14 9.64 4.06
N MET A 200 -6.74 9.85 2.80
CA MET A 200 -7.14 8.93 1.72
C MET A 200 -6.55 7.53 1.87
N TYR A 201 -5.29 7.40 2.30
CA TYR A 201 -4.63 6.11 2.35
C TYR A 201 -4.26 5.71 3.78
N SER A 202 -4.65 4.50 4.16
CA SER A 202 -4.41 3.90 5.48
C SER A 202 -3.85 2.48 5.34
N LEU A 203 -3.32 1.94 6.45
CA LEU A 203 -2.87 0.56 6.53
C LEU A 203 -3.95 -0.30 7.17
N GLU A 204 -4.30 -1.40 6.50
CA GLU A 204 -5.11 -2.47 7.07
C GLU A 204 -4.18 -3.49 7.75
N LEU A 205 -4.12 -3.46 9.08
CA LEU A 205 -3.10 -4.20 9.84
C LEU A 205 -3.28 -5.72 9.71
N GLU A 206 -4.51 -6.20 9.57
CA GLU A 206 -4.81 -7.62 9.39
C GLU A 206 -4.31 -8.17 8.04
N MET A 207 -4.15 -7.30 7.06
CA MET A 207 -3.66 -7.64 5.71
C MET A 207 -2.14 -7.48 5.58
N VAL A 208 -1.43 -7.04 6.61
CA VAL A 208 0.04 -6.97 6.61
C VAL A 208 0.60 -8.38 6.83
N PRO A 209 1.38 -8.94 5.90
CA PRO A 209 1.95 -10.27 6.09
C PRO A 209 2.92 -10.32 7.28
N SER A 210 2.92 -11.42 8.02
CA SER A 210 3.72 -11.59 9.24
C SER A 210 5.25 -11.52 9.03
N PHE A 211 5.71 -11.74 7.80
CA PHE A 211 7.12 -11.59 7.44
C PHE A 211 7.55 -10.15 7.20
N MET A 212 6.61 -9.21 7.11
CA MET A 212 6.87 -7.79 6.90
C MET A 212 6.73 -7.06 8.23
N THR A 213 7.74 -6.28 8.60
CA THR A 213 7.63 -5.38 9.76
C THR A 213 6.64 -4.25 9.50
N LEU A 214 5.96 -3.79 10.56
CA LEU A 214 5.05 -2.63 10.48
C LEU A 214 5.78 -1.36 10.01
N GLU A 215 7.07 -1.23 10.33
CA GLU A 215 7.90 -0.12 9.85
C GLU A 215 8.08 -0.16 8.33
N LEU A 216 8.33 -1.34 7.76
CA LEU A 216 8.43 -1.51 6.31
C LEU A 216 7.08 -1.23 5.63
N ALA A 217 5.98 -1.75 6.17
CA ALA A 217 4.63 -1.48 5.65
C ALA A 217 4.30 0.03 5.66
N ARG A 218 4.65 0.74 6.75
CA ARG A 218 4.51 2.22 6.83
C ARG A 218 5.36 2.92 5.80
N LYS A 219 6.58 2.47 5.57
CA LYS A 219 7.48 3.04 4.55
C LYS A 219 6.91 2.87 3.14
N ILE A 220 6.35 1.71 2.83
CA ILE A 220 5.65 1.43 1.57
C ILE A 220 4.45 2.37 1.40
N LEU A 221 3.62 2.53 2.43
CA LEU A 221 2.49 3.47 2.43
C LEU A 221 2.96 4.90 2.11
N LEU A 222 3.94 5.42 2.86
CA LEU A 222 4.43 6.78 2.72
C LEU A 222 5.10 7.03 1.36
N THR A 223 5.80 6.03 0.83
CA THR A 223 6.45 6.14 -0.48
C THR A 223 5.42 6.25 -1.58
N GLY A 224 4.41 5.37 -1.61
CA GLY A 224 3.37 5.47 -2.62
C GLY A 224 2.49 6.72 -2.46
N LYS A 225 2.25 7.21 -1.23
CA LYS A 225 1.63 8.53 -0.99
C LYS A 225 2.43 9.65 -1.66
N SER A 226 3.76 9.64 -1.49
CA SER A 226 4.67 10.59 -2.14
C SER A 226 4.58 10.55 -3.67
N VAL A 227 4.60 9.36 -4.26
CA VAL A 227 4.47 9.19 -5.72
C VAL A 227 3.10 9.65 -6.23
N ASN A 228 2.03 9.24 -5.55
CA ASN A 228 0.67 9.63 -5.90
C ASN A 228 0.48 11.16 -5.83
N PHE A 229 1.04 11.80 -4.81
CA PHE A 229 1.04 13.26 -4.67
C PHE A 229 1.79 13.97 -5.80
N ILE A 230 2.99 13.49 -6.17
CA ILE A 230 3.73 14.04 -7.30
C ILE A 230 2.87 13.93 -8.58
N ARG A 231 2.22 12.78 -8.79
CA ARG A 231 1.41 12.53 -9.99
C ARG A 231 0.17 13.41 -10.07
N LEU A 232 -0.57 13.56 -8.98
CA LEU A 232 -1.87 14.25 -8.98
C LEU A 232 -1.75 15.77 -8.75
N CYS A 233 -0.82 16.20 -7.91
CA CYS A 233 -0.73 17.59 -7.48
C CYS A 233 0.32 18.41 -8.26
N CYS A 234 1.14 17.76 -9.09
CA CYS A 234 2.19 18.43 -9.87
C CYS A 234 1.97 18.28 -11.38
N PRO A 235 1.10 19.10 -12.00
CA PRO A 235 0.80 19.00 -13.42
C PRO A 235 2.05 19.28 -14.28
N GLY A 236 2.30 18.44 -15.29
CA GLY A 236 3.39 18.60 -16.27
C GLY A 236 4.69 17.84 -15.96
N LEU A 237 4.79 17.20 -14.80
CA LEU A 237 5.92 16.35 -14.45
C LEU A 237 5.56 14.88 -14.66
N THR A 238 6.21 14.22 -15.61
CA THR A 238 6.13 12.76 -15.73
C THR A 238 6.93 12.14 -14.59
N TRP A 239 6.22 11.52 -13.65
CA TRP A 239 6.86 10.60 -12.73
C TRP A 239 7.36 9.40 -13.53
N ILE A 240 8.69 9.30 -13.63
CA ILE A 240 9.36 8.16 -14.26
C ILE A 240 10.11 7.46 -13.12
N PRO A 241 9.68 6.26 -12.72
CA PRO A 241 10.41 5.48 -11.74
C PRO A 241 11.79 5.11 -12.30
N SER A 242 12.83 5.15 -11.48
CA SER A 242 14.15 4.71 -11.92
C SER A 242 14.12 3.24 -12.32
N SER A 243 14.93 2.88 -13.32
CA SER A 243 15.07 1.51 -13.83
C SER A 243 15.48 0.49 -12.75
N GLY A 244 16.01 0.95 -11.61
CA GLY A 244 16.32 0.13 -10.44
C GLY A 244 15.10 -0.38 -9.66
N MET A 245 13.93 0.24 -9.83
CA MET A 245 12.69 -0.16 -9.13
C MET A 245 11.94 -1.33 -9.81
N ALA A 246 12.34 -1.75 -11.02
CA ALA A 246 11.56 -2.68 -11.83
C ALA A 246 11.74 -4.17 -11.47
N ARG A 247 12.85 -4.56 -10.83
CA ARG A 247 13.20 -5.96 -10.59
C ARG A 247 13.32 -6.24 -9.10
N TRP A 248 12.20 -6.60 -8.50
CA TRP A 248 12.13 -7.10 -7.12
C TRP A 248 11.97 -8.61 -7.17
N GLU A 249 12.85 -9.31 -6.48
CA GLU A 249 12.77 -10.76 -6.31
C GLU A 249 12.65 -11.04 -4.82
N PHE A 250 11.70 -11.89 -4.44
CA PHE A 250 11.53 -12.29 -3.05
C PHE A 250 12.28 -13.60 -2.80
N GLY A 251 13.37 -13.50 -2.05
CA GLY A 251 14.22 -14.63 -1.68
C GLY A 251 13.60 -15.54 -0.60
N GLY A 252 12.71 -14.99 0.23
CA GLY A 252 12.06 -15.71 1.33
C GLY A 252 12.14 -14.99 2.68
N SER A 253 12.70 -13.79 2.73
CA SER A 253 12.90 -13.01 3.96
C SER A 253 12.45 -11.55 3.80
N ASP A 254 12.25 -10.85 4.92
CA ASP A 254 11.95 -9.40 4.91
C ASP A 254 13.12 -8.57 4.36
N GLU A 255 14.36 -9.02 4.61
CA GLU A 255 15.58 -8.33 4.17
C GLU A 255 15.65 -8.20 2.64
N ASP A 256 15.09 -9.17 1.92
CA ASP A 256 15.00 -9.15 0.46
C ASP A 256 14.14 -7.99 -0.06
N LEU A 257 13.15 -7.55 0.73
CA LEU A 257 12.24 -6.46 0.39
C LEU A 257 12.70 -5.12 0.96
N ALA A 258 13.33 -5.12 2.14
CA ALA A 258 13.75 -3.92 2.84
C ALA A 258 14.71 -3.05 1.99
N GLY A 259 15.73 -3.65 1.37
CA GLY A 259 16.72 -2.92 0.57
C GLY A 259 16.14 -2.20 -0.67
N PRO A 260 15.35 -2.87 -1.52
CA PRO A 260 14.64 -2.21 -2.63
C PRO A 260 13.66 -1.13 -2.18
N VAL A 261 12.88 -1.39 -1.11
CA VAL A 261 11.91 -0.41 -0.58
C VAL A 261 12.64 0.83 -0.05
N GLU A 262 13.74 0.65 0.68
CA GLU A 262 14.55 1.77 1.21
C GLU A 262 15.06 2.68 0.10
N ARG A 263 15.62 2.09 -0.96
CA ARG A 263 16.14 2.85 -2.11
C ARG A 263 15.01 3.61 -2.82
N ALA A 264 13.88 2.96 -3.06
CA ALA A 264 12.73 3.60 -3.70
C ALA A 264 12.17 4.74 -2.84
N ALA A 265 12.10 4.56 -1.52
CA ALA A 265 11.65 5.57 -0.57
C ALA A 265 12.60 6.79 -0.56
N LEU A 266 13.91 6.56 -0.47
CA LEU A 266 14.91 7.62 -0.46
C LEU A 266 14.87 8.46 -1.74
N GLU A 267 14.87 7.79 -2.90
CA GLU A 267 14.84 8.45 -4.20
C GLU A 267 13.56 9.29 -4.38
N THR A 268 12.41 8.72 -4.01
CA THR A 268 11.12 9.40 -4.09
C THR A 268 11.09 10.62 -3.17
N ASN A 269 11.57 10.47 -1.93
CA ASN A 269 11.60 11.55 -0.97
C ASN A 269 12.54 12.69 -1.40
N GLU A 270 13.74 12.36 -1.88
CA GLU A 270 14.68 13.36 -2.39
C GLU A 270 14.07 14.16 -3.54
N ARG A 271 13.40 13.47 -4.48
CA ARG A 271 12.74 14.11 -5.61
C ARG A 271 11.55 14.97 -5.18
N LEU A 272 10.73 14.50 -4.24
CA LEU A 272 9.61 15.25 -3.68
C LEU A 272 10.09 16.54 -3.00
N VAL A 273 11.15 16.45 -2.18
CA VAL A 273 11.70 17.60 -1.46
C VAL A 273 12.28 18.62 -2.43
N LYS A 274 13.08 18.19 -3.43
CA LYS A 274 13.60 19.08 -4.48
C LYS A 274 12.46 19.77 -5.24
N LEU A 275 11.42 19.03 -5.59
CA LEU A 275 10.26 19.58 -6.28
C LEU A 275 9.55 20.65 -5.42
N LEU A 276 9.30 20.38 -4.13
CA LEU A 276 8.62 21.34 -3.26
C LEU A 276 9.48 22.58 -2.98
N MET A 277 10.77 22.41 -2.74
CA MET A 277 11.68 23.51 -2.42
C MET A 277 12.06 24.34 -3.65
N ASP A 278 12.41 23.70 -4.76
CA ASP A 278 13.00 24.37 -5.92
C ASP A 278 11.93 24.80 -6.94
N HIS A 279 10.97 23.93 -7.26
CA HIS A 279 9.96 24.21 -8.29
C HIS A 279 8.76 24.99 -7.73
N TYR A 280 8.28 24.63 -6.54
CA TYR A 280 7.18 25.32 -5.87
C TYR A 280 7.63 26.34 -4.82
N CYS A 281 8.93 26.61 -4.72
CA CYS A 281 9.49 27.67 -3.88
C CYS A 281 8.95 27.66 -2.44
N LEU A 282 8.77 26.48 -1.83
CA LEU A 282 8.16 26.35 -0.50
C LEU A 282 8.83 27.26 0.54
N GLY A 283 10.16 27.41 0.48
CA GLY A 283 10.92 28.30 1.35
C GLY A 283 10.55 29.78 1.23
N GLU A 284 10.33 30.26 0.00
CA GLU A 284 9.92 31.65 -0.26
C GLU A 284 8.50 31.91 0.28
N HIS A 285 7.59 30.96 0.12
CA HIS A 285 6.23 31.06 0.69
C HIS A 285 6.25 31.04 2.23
N ALA A 286 7.09 30.21 2.85
CA ALA A 286 7.26 30.22 4.31
C ALA A 286 7.82 31.57 4.81
N LEU A 287 8.79 32.12 4.08
CA LEU A 287 9.35 33.43 4.38
C LEU A 287 8.31 34.55 4.19
N ALA A 288 7.45 34.45 3.19
CA ALA A 288 6.34 35.37 2.96
C ALA A 288 5.35 35.38 4.13
N LEU A 289 4.94 34.20 4.63
CA LEU A 289 4.07 34.11 5.82
C LEU A 289 4.69 34.83 7.02
N ARG A 290 6.01 34.70 7.23
CA ARG A 290 6.72 35.41 8.29
C ARG A 290 6.77 36.93 8.04
N ARG A 291 7.09 37.36 6.82
CA ARG A 291 7.22 38.80 6.48
C ARG A 291 5.89 39.53 6.62
N PHE A 292 4.80 38.93 6.12
CA PHE A 292 3.51 39.60 6.00
C PHE A 292 2.55 39.26 7.15
N LEU A 293 2.28 37.98 7.41
CA LEU A 293 1.26 37.57 8.41
C LEU A 293 1.78 37.67 9.85
N LEU A 294 3.09 37.63 10.07
CA LEU A 294 3.70 37.84 11.39
C LEU A 294 4.30 39.25 11.56
N LEU A 295 3.96 40.18 10.66
CA LEU A 295 4.41 41.58 10.70
C LEU A 295 5.95 41.72 10.73
N GLY A 296 6.68 40.77 10.13
CA GLY A 296 8.14 40.80 10.09
C GLY A 296 8.71 41.92 9.22
N GLN A 297 7.92 42.43 8.27
CA GLN A 297 8.32 43.52 7.38
C GLN A 297 7.66 44.84 7.79
N GLY A 298 8.32 45.58 8.68
CA GLY A 298 7.75 46.77 9.34
C GLY A 298 7.40 47.92 8.40
N ASP A 299 8.24 48.20 7.40
CA ASP A 299 8.03 49.28 6.42
C ASP A 299 6.73 49.10 5.61
N PHE A 300 6.45 47.87 5.20
CA PHE A 300 5.20 47.50 4.55
C PHE A 300 4.00 47.67 5.49
N ILE A 301 4.10 47.20 6.73
CA ILE A 301 3.01 47.28 7.69
C ILE A 301 2.68 48.73 8.04
N GLU A 302 3.70 49.59 8.19
CA GLU A 302 3.51 51.03 8.43
C GLU A 302 2.83 51.71 7.25
N SER A 303 3.32 51.50 6.03
CA SER A 303 2.69 52.02 4.82
C SER A 303 1.24 51.54 4.65
N LEU A 304 0.96 50.27 4.98
CA LEU A 304 -0.39 49.70 4.93
C LEU A 304 -1.30 50.32 5.99
N MET A 305 -0.83 50.49 7.23
CA MET A 305 -1.62 51.09 8.30
C MET A 305 -1.98 52.55 8.00
N ASP A 306 -1.03 53.33 7.47
CA ASP A 306 -1.26 54.72 7.12
C ASP A 306 -2.23 54.85 5.94
N ALA A 307 -2.05 54.05 4.89
CA ALA A 307 -2.91 54.07 3.71
C ALA A 307 -4.32 53.53 3.99
N ALA A 308 -4.47 52.58 4.91
CA ALA A 308 -5.75 52.00 5.29
C ALA A 308 -6.49 52.77 6.40
N GLN A 309 -5.88 53.82 6.96
CA GLN A 309 -6.40 54.49 8.16
C GLN A 309 -7.80 55.10 7.95
N GLU A 310 -8.03 55.77 6.82
CA GLU A 310 -9.32 56.41 6.52
C GLU A 310 -10.43 55.35 6.34
N GLU A 311 -10.14 54.28 5.61
CA GLU A 311 -11.09 53.20 5.32
C GLU A 311 -11.40 52.36 6.57
N LEU A 312 -10.39 52.02 7.37
CA LEU A 312 -10.56 51.15 8.54
C LEU A 312 -11.16 51.87 9.76
N ASN A 313 -11.12 53.21 9.79
CA ASN A 313 -11.81 54.02 10.80
C ASN A 313 -13.32 54.06 10.61
N ALA A 314 -13.83 53.71 9.42
CA ALA A 314 -15.25 53.62 9.17
C ALA A 314 -15.90 52.45 9.94
N ASP A 315 -17.24 52.50 10.02
CA ASP A 315 -18.05 51.38 10.53
C ASP A 315 -17.78 50.13 9.69
N ALA A 316 -17.58 48.98 10.34
CA ALA A 316 -17.24 47.71 9.70
C ALA A 316 -18.21 47.33 8.56
N LYS A 317 -19.47 47.80 8.59
CA LYS A 317 -20.46 47.56 7.52
C LYS A 317 -20.18 48.32 6.22
N LYS A 318 -19.41 49.40 6.26
CA LYS A 318 -19.10 50.25 5.10
C LYS A 318 -17.78 49.88 4.43
N VAL A 319 -16.97 49.03 5.07
CA VAL A 319 -15.66 48.63 4.58
C VAL A 319 -15.83 47.56 3.51
N HIS A 320 -15.31 47.82 2.31
CA HIS A 320 -15.39 46.87 1.20
C HIS A 320 -14.03 46.27 0.83
N ARG A 321 -14.03 44.97 0.52
CA ARG A 321 -12.82 44.22 0.14
C ARG A 321 -12.06 44.86 -1.03
N HIS A 322 -12.76 45.36 -2.04
CA HIS A 322 -12.12 45.90 -3.25
C HIS A 322 -11.32 47.19 -2.98
N GLN A 323 -11.81 48.05 -2.08
CA GLN A 323 -11.08 49.26 -1.65
C GLN A 323 -9.80 48.87 -0.91
N LEU A 324 -9.90 47.93 0.04
CA LEU A 324 -8.75 47.46 0.80
C LEU A 324 -7.72 46.70 -0.05
N MET A 325 -8.15 45.99 -1.09
CA MET A 325 -7.23 45.40 -2.08
C MET A 325 -6.44 46.49 -2.81
N ALA A 326 -7.09 47.59 -3.21
CA ALA A 326 -6.39 48.70 -3.86
C ALA A 326 -5.40 49.40 -2.91
N VAL A 327 -5.77 49.55 -1.63
CA VAL A 327 -4.87 50.07 -0.58
C VAL A 327 -3.68 49.13 -0.36
N LEU A 328 -3.92 47.82 -0.31
CA LEU A 328 -2.87 46.81 -0.20
C LEU A 328 -1.89 46.91 -1.38
N ASP A 329 -2.39 47.01 -2.61
CA ASP A 329 -1.54 47.16 -3.81
C ASP A 329 -0.72 48.45 -3.77
N MET A 330 -1.28 49.55 -3.26
CA MET A 330 -0.56 50.81 -3.09
C MET A 330 0.56 50.66 -2.06
N ALA A 331 0.27 50.08 -0.89
CA ALA A 331 1.25 49.87 0.19
C ALA A 331 2.38 48.92 -0.22
N LEU A 332 2.07 47.88 -1.00
CA LEU A 332 3.08 46.97 -1.56
C LEU A 332 4.05 47.70 -2.49
N ARG A 333 3.56 48.65 -3.31
CA ARG A 333 4.40 49.45 -4.22
C ARG A 333 5.21 50.54 -3.51
N GLN A 334 4.72 51.04 -2.38
CA GLN A 334 5.39 52.09 -1.61
C GLN A 334 6.46 51.58 -0.65
N SER A 335 6.50 50.27 -0.38
CA SER A 335 7.43 49.63 0.55
C SER A 335 8.47 48.76 -0.16
N ASN A 336 9.48 48.29 0.58
CA ASN A 336 10.46 47.34 0.02
C ASN A 336 9.85 45.96 -0.27
N ALA A 337 8.58 45.73 0.07
CA ALA A 337 7.86 44.51 -0.30
C ALA A 337 7.74 44.35 -1.83
N GLN A 338 7.83 45.44 -2.61
CA GLN A 338 7.82 45.40 -4.07
C GLN A 338 8.90 44.50 -4.69
N PHE A 339 10.01 44.27 -3.99
CA PHE A 339 11.12 43.43 -4.46
C PHE A 339 10.91 41.93 -4.20
N CYS A 340 9.78 41.54 -3.62
CA CYS A 340 9.43 40.13 -3.45
C CYS A 340 9.07 39.49 -4.81
N ALA A 341 9.15 38.16 -4.87
CA ALA A 341 8.76 37.40 -6.06
C ALA A 341 7.29 37.70 -6.45
N ALA A 342 7.02 37.84 -7.75
CA ALA A 342 5.70 38.18 -8.25
C ALA A 342 4.62 37.16 -7.82
N ASP A 343 4.96 35.87 -7.75
CA ASP A 343 4.04 34.82 -7.28
C ASP A 343 3.68 35.00 -5.79
N VAL A 344 4.60 35.47 -4.95
CA VAL A 344 4.32 35.77 -3.54
C VAL A 344 3.34 36.93 -3.42
N LEU A 345 3.55 37.99 -4.22
CA LEU A 345 2.70 39.17 -4.22
C LEU A 345 1.29 38.86 -4.75
N ALA A 346 1.18 38.06 -5.80
CA ALA A 346 -0.10 37.67 -6.39
C ALA A 346 -1.00 36.86 -5.43
N ARG A 347 -0.42 36.27 -4.39
CA ARG A 347 -1.12 35.45 -3.39
C ARG A 347 -1.51 36.22 -2.14
N LEU A 348 -1.03 37.45 -1.97
CA LEU A 348 -1.47 38.32 -0.90
C LEU A 348 -2.85 38.86 -1.22
N GLY A 349 -3.73 38.83 -0.23
CA GLY A 349 -5.09 39.33 -0.36
C GLY A 349 -5.61 39.89 0.95
N VAL A 350 -6.87 40.32 0.91
CA VAL A 350 -7.58 40.83 2.08
C VAL A 350 -8.76 39.93 2.39
N LYS A 351 -8.87 39.52 3.64
CA LYS A 351 -9.99 38.76 4.19
C LYS A 351 -10.70 39.61 5.23
N LEU A 352 -12.02 39.69 5.13
CA LEU A 352 -12.87 40.43 6.06
C LEU A 352 -13.68 39.44 6.88
N LEU A 353 -13.63 39.58 8.21
CA LEU A 353 -14.49 38.84 9.12
C LEU A 353 -15.91 39.41 9.09
N SER A 354 -16.89 38.59 9.48
CA SER A 354 -18.29 39.02 9.57
C SER A 354 -18.44 40.06 10.70
N PRO A 355 -18.97 41.27 10.41
CA PRO A 355 -18.99 42.37 11.38
C PRO A 355 -20.05 42.15 12.47
N SER A 356 -19.65 42.33 13.73
CA SER A 356 -20.58 42.41 14.88
C SER A 356 -21.03 43.85 15.12
N ALA A 357 -22.09 44.04 15.91
CA ALA A 357 -22.63 45.38 16.18
C ALA A 357 -21.61 46.26 16.95
N GLY A 358 -21.21 47.37 16.34
CA GLY A 358 -20.30 48.37 16.95
C GLY A 358 -18.82 48.18 16.64
N GLU A 359 -18.44 47.19 15.81
CA GLU A 359 -17.06 46.99 15.38
C GLU A 359 -16.63 47.99 14.29
N ARG A 360 -15.35 48.35 14.29
CA ARG A 360 -14.73 49.18 13.24
C ARG A 360 -14.02 48.31 12.21
N GLY A 361 -13.65 48.89 11.07
CA GLY A 361 -12.85 48.20 10.05
C GLY A 361 -11.59 47.52 10.60
N TRP A 362 -10.93 48.14 11.59
CA TRP A 362 -9.75 47.59 12.28
C TRP A 362 -9.94 46.23 12.94
N ASP A 363 -11.16 45.89 13.37
CA ASP A 363 -11.46 44.63 14.05
C ASP A 363 -11.75 43.48 13.09
N ILE A 364 -12.24 43.80 11.89
CA ILE A 364 -12.64 42.81 10.88
C ILE A 364 -11.57 42.53 9.83
N PHE A 365 -10.52 43.36 9.76
CA PHE A 365 -9.45 43.27 8.77
C PHE A 365 -8.46 42.14 9.06
N LEU A 366 -8.24 41.26 8.08
CA LEU A 366 -7.16 40.28 8.07
C LEU A 366 -6.42 40.32 6.74
N LEU A 367 -5.10 40.19 6.81
CA LEU A 367 -4.28 39.90 5.63
C LEU A 367 -4.38 38.41 5.32
N ASP A 368 -4.71 38.08 4.08
CA ASP A 368 -4.85 36.72 3.59
C ASP A 368 -3.65 36.33 2.73
N TYR A 369 -3.30 35.05 2.76
CA TYR A 369 -2.26 34.49 1.91
C TYR A 369 -2.75 33.19 1.27
N SER A 370 -3.11 33.28 -0.02
CA SER A 370 -3.72 32.16 -0.74
C SER A 370 -2.67 31.11 -1.11
N ILE A 371 -2.73 29.95 -0.46
CA ILE A 371 -1.84 28.82 -0.72
C ILE A 371 -2.63 27.78 -1.52
N ASN A 372 -2.27 27.65 -2.80
CA ASN A 372 -2.89 26.69 -3.70
C ASN A 372 -2.17 25.34 -3.67
N SER A 373 -2.77 24.33 -4.29
CA SER A 373 -2.10 23.06 -4.58
C SER A 373 -0.79 23.28 -5.33
N PRO A 374 0.31 22.57 -5.00
CA PRO A 374 0.45 21.46 -4.03
C PRO A 374 0.77 21.89 -2.58
N LEU A 375 1.04 23.17 -2.32
CA LEU A 375 1.60 23.65 -1.05
C LEU A 375 0.63 23.60 0.15
N HIS A 376 -0.68 23.56 -0.09
CA HIS A 376 -1.71 23.40 0.94
C HIS A 376 -1.54 22.15 1.82
N VAL A 377 -0.86 21.12 1.31
CA VAL A 377 -0.58 19.90 2.08
C VAL A 377 0.40 20.19 3.23
N VAL A 378 1.37 21.08 3.01
CA VAL A 378 2.30 21.54 4.05
C VAL A 378 1.64 22.63 4.89
N PHE A 379 1.06 23.64 4.24
CA PHE A 379 0.33 24.72 4.89
C PHE A 379 -1.15 24.39 4.99
N THR A 380 -1.47 23.46 5.88
CA THR A 380 -2.84 22.98 6.07
C THR A 380 -3.80 24.12 6.44
N PRO A 381 -5.11 24.01 6.11
CA PRO A 381 -6.11 25.00 6.51
C PRO A 381 -6.12 25.26 8.03
N ALA A 382 -5.90 24.21 8.83
CA ALA A 382 -5.79 24.31 10.28
C ALA A 382 -4.55 25.11 10.74
N ALA A 383 -3.43 25.04 10.02
CA ALA A 383 -2.26 25.86 10.28
C ALA A 383 -2.51 27.33 9.89
N MET A 384 -3.13 27.58 8.74
CA MET A 384 -3.47 28.94 8.31
C MET A 384 -4.43 29.65 9.27
N GLN A 385 -5.41 28.93 9.85
CA GLN A 385 -6.25 29.50 10.91
C GLN A 385 -5.46 29.95 12.16
N LYS A 386 -4.32 29.32 12.46
CA LYS A 386 -3.45 29.78 13.56
C LYS A 386 -2.70 31.06 13.16
N TYR A 387 -2.27 31.18 11.91
CA TYR A 387 -1.70 32.43 11.39
C TYR A 387 -2.70 33.58 11.40
N ASP A 388 -3.96 33.34 10.99
CA ASP A 388 -5.03 34.35 11.06
C ASP A 388 -5.20 34.91 12.48
N ARG A 389 -5.21 34.02 13.49
CA ARG A 389 -5.32 34.43 14.91
C ARG A 389 -4.09 35.19 15.39
N ALA A 390 -2.90 34.76 14.99
CA ALA A 390 -1.65 35.44 15.33
C ALA A 390 -1.60 36.84 14.70
N PHE A 391 -1.96 36.96 13.42
CA PHE A 391 -2.04 38.24 12.72
C PHE A 391 -3.03 39.18 13.42
N ALA A 392 -4.25 38.73 13.71
CA ALA A 392 -5.27 39.55 14.37
C ALA A 392 -4.79 40.11 15.71
N PHE A 393 -4.08 39.29 16.50
CA PHE A 393 -3.49 39.72 17.77
C PHE A 393 -2.38 40.75 17.56
N LEU A 394 -1.42 40.46 16.68
CA LEU A 394 -0.28 41.36 16.40
C LEU A 394 -0.74 42.69 15.79
N TRP A 395 -1.73 42.66 14.92
CA TRP A 395 -2.34 43.83 14.29
C TRP A 395 -2.96 44.77 15.34
N LYS A 396 -3.76 44.23 16.27
CA LYS A 396 -4.34 45.00 17.37
C LYS A 396 -3.28 45.57 18.30
N LEU A 397 -2.23 44.79 18.59
CA LEU A 397 -1.12 45.24 19.42
C LEU A 397 -0.38 46.41 18.75
N ARG A 398 -0.07 46.31 17.45
CA ARG A 398 0.59 47.38 16.70
C ARG A 398 -0.26 48.65 16.65
N LEU A 399 -1.57 48.52 16.45
CA LEU A 399 -2.51 49.64 16.51
C LEU A 399 -2.51 50.34 17.88
N SER A 400 -2.46 49.57 18.97
CA SER A 400 -2.42 50.14 20.32
C SER A 400 -1.13 50.91 20.61
N MET A 401 0.00 50.48 20.04
CA MET A 401 1.27 51.19 20.16
C MET A 401 1.30 52.45 19.29
N GLY A 402 0.81 52.39 18.04
CA GLY A 402 0.78 53.54 17.13
C GLY A 402 -0.14 54.69 17.58
N ASN A 403 -1.18 54.39 18.38
CA ASN A 403 -2.09 55.38 18.96
C ASN A 403 -1.59 56.00 20.28
N ASN A 404 -0.41 55.61 20.77
CA ASN A 404 0.14 56.15 22.01
C ASN A 404 0.97 57.41 21.71
N PRO A 405 0.50 58.63 22.04
CA PRO A 405 1.15 59.88 21.63
C PRO A 405 2.55 60.11 22.24
N ARG A 406 3.01 59.26 23.16
CA ARG A 406 4.30 59.40 23.85
C ARG A 406 5.53 58.95 23.06
N GLU A 407 5.37 58.26 21.93
CA GLU A 407 6.50 57.82 21.10
C GLU A 407 6.72 58.67 19.84
N ARG A 408 5.75 59.50 19.44
CA ARG A 408 5.90 60.42 18.28
C ARG A 408 6.81 61.62 18.55
N GLU A 409 7.24 61.85 19.79
CA GLU A 409 8.10 62.98 20.17
C GLU A 409 9.58 62.61 20.40
N LEU A 410 9.99 61.37 20.14
CA LEU A 410 11.38 60.91 20.36
C LEU A 410 12.07 60.31 19.11
N GLY A 411 11.53 60.54 17.92
CA GLY A 411 12.14 60.18 16.63
C GLY A 411 12.81 61.37 15.96
#